data_AF-A0A7C1K3K5-F1
#
_entry.id   AF-A0A7C1K3K5-F1
#
_cell.length_a   1.000
_cell.length_b   1.000
_cell.length_c   1.000
_cell.angle_alpha   90.00
_cell.angle_beta   90.00
_cell.angle_gamma   90.00
#
_symmetry.space_group_name_H-M   'P 1'
#
loop_
_entity.id
_entity.type
_entity.pdbx_description
1 polymer ?
#
loop_
_entity_poly.entity_id
_entity_poly.type
_entity_poly.pdbx_seq_one_letter_code
_entity_poly.pdbx_strand_id
1 'polypeptide(L)'
;MPEFTLSALALGAVLGIIFGASSLYLVLKVGMTVSASIPVAVLSITLFRLFSRLFGLRRATILENNIVQTTGSAGESIAFGVGVTMPAVILLGFDMQPLRVMVVAVLGGVLGILMMIPLRRAFIVKQHGILRYPEGTACADVLIVGEQGGATAKTVFTGFGIAFVYQFLMLGLKFWKETPARAIAGFRGAMPAIEVNPTLLGVGYIIGTRVACIMLAGALLSYFVLVPAICFFGDGLNEPIPPATKLIRDMSPAEIRTAYILYIGAGAVATGGIINLFRAMPLIVSSIAVGLRDVRATAAG
;
A
#
# COMPACT_ATOMS: atom_id res chain seq x y z
N MET A 1 -24.65 -21.61 -8.05
CA MET A 1 -24.80 -20.67 -6.91
C MET A 1 -24.62 -19.26 -7.47
N PRO A 2 -25.38 -18.24 -7.02
CA PRO A 2 -25.17 -16.88 -7.53
C PRO A 2 -23.83 -16.34 -7.01
N GLU A 3 -22.93 -16.03 -7.93
CA GLU A 3 -21.62 -15.43 -7.62
C GLU A 3 -21.71 -13.90 -7.53
N PHE A 4 -22.50 -13.31 -8.42
CA PHE A 4 -22.65 -11.87 -8.56
C PHE A 4 -24.04 -11.43 -8.07
N THR A 5 -24.07 -10.60 -7.03
CA THR A 5 -25.29 -9.97 -6.52
C THR A 5 -25.10 -8.46 -6.37
N LEU A 6 -26.16 -7.68 -6.63
CA LEU A 6 -26.13 -6.23 -6.50
C LEU A 6 -25.80 -5.78 -5.06
N SER A 7 -26.25 -6.55 -4.07
CA SER A 7 -25.93 -6.32 -2.66
C SER A 7 -24.43 -6.50 -2.36
N ALA A 8 -23.80 -7.53 -2.91
CA ALA A 8 -22.35 -7.74 -2.79
C ALA A 8 -21.56 -6.61 -3.47
N LEU A 9 -21.94 -6.24 -4.69
CA LEU A 9 -21.28 -5.13 -5.39
C LEU A 9 -21.42 -3.81 -4.63
N ALA A 10 -22.64 -3.49 -4.15
CA ALA A 10 -22.89 -2.26 -3.41
C ALA A 10 -22.12 -2.22 -2.08
N LEU A 11 -22.12 -3.31 -1.31
CA LEU A 11 -21.35 -3.41 -0.08
C LEU A 11 -19.85 -3.27 -0.35
N GLY A 12 -19.36 -3.93 -1.40
CA GLY A 12 -17.97 -3.87 -1.83
C GLY A 12 -17.56 -2.46 -2.24
N ALA A 13 -18.41 -1.74 -2.98
CA ALA A 13 -18.17 -0.36 -3.37
C ALA A 13 -18.08 0.58 -2.16
N VAL A 14 -19.01 0.45 -1.20
CA VAL A 14 -18.98 1.26 0.04
C VAL A 14 -17.71 1.00 0.84
N LEU A 15 -17.36 -0.27 1.06
CA LEU A 15 -16.11 -0.62 1.74
C LEU A 15 -14.89 -0.13 0.95
N GLY A 16 -14.91 -0.23 -0.38
CA GLY A 16 -13.84 0.26 -1.25
C GLY A 16 -13.64 1.77 -1.19
N ILE A 17 -14.71 2.56 -1.03
CA ILE A 17 -14.60 4.01 -0.82
C ILE A 17 -13.91 4.30 0.52
N ILE A 18 -14.31 3.61 1.59
CA ILE A 18 -13.76 3.80 2.94
C ILE A 18 -12.29 3.41 3.00
N PHE A 19 -11.96 2.19 2.55
CA PHE A 19 -10.59 1.69 2.56
C PHE A 19 -9.72 2.41 1.52
N GLY A 20 -10.28 2.81 0.37
CA GLY A 20 -9.58 3.64 -0.61
C GLY A 20 -9.14 4.98 -0.04
N ALA A 21 -10.01 5.67 0.70
CA ALA A 21 -9.65 6.92 1.38
C ALA A 21 -8.56 6.71 2.43
N SER A 22 -8.66 5.65 3.24
CA SER A 22 -7.63 5.29 4.23
C SER A 22 -6.29 4.98 3.57
N SER A 23 -6.29 4.19 2.49
CA SER A 23 -5.09 3.81 1.77
C SER A 23 -4.44 4.99 1.07
N LEU A 24 -5.22 5.90 0.50
CA LEU A 24 -4.70 7.14 -0.09
C LEU A 24 -3.98 8.00 0.95
N TYR A 25 -4.56 8.14 2.15
CA TYR A 25 -3.89 8.84 3.26
C TYR A 25 -2.57 8.18 3.64
N LEU A 26 -2.53 6.85 3.78
CA LEU A 26 -1.30 6.14 4.16
C LEU A 26 -0.22 6.22 3.07
N VAL A 27 -0.61 6.19 1.80
CA VAL A 27 0.31 6.40 0.67
C VAL A 27 0.93 7.78 0.70
N LEU A 28 0.12 8.81 0.91
CA LEU A 28 0.63 10.19 0.96
C LEU A 28 1.46 10.46 2.23
N LYS A 29 1.13 9.80 3.35
CA LYS A 29 1.84 10.00 4.62
C LYS A 29 3.15 9.21 4.70
N VAL A 30 3.13 7.93 4.31
CA VAL A 30 4.22 6.97 4.56
C VAL A 30 4.81 6.39 3.26
N GLY A 31 4.18 6.63 2.11
CA GLY A 31 4.65 6.11 0.81
C GLY A 31 4.33 4.64 0.55
N MET A 32 3.47 4.02 1.37
CA MET A 32 3.07 2.61 1.24
C MET A 32 1.57 2.43 1.50
N THR A 33 0.93 1.45 0.86
CA THR A 33 -0.41 0.98 1.22
C THR A 33 -0.37 -0.19 2.19
N VAL A 34 -1.51 -0.41 2.84
CA VAL A 34 -1.76 -1.58 3.67
C VAL A 34 -2.88 -2.37 3.02
N SER A 35 -2.69 -3.68 2.92
CA SER A 35 -3.70 -4.58 2.38
C SER A 35 -5.05 -4.41 3.12
N ALA A 36 -6.05 -3.95 2.38
CA ALA A 36 -7.44 -3.85 2.84
C ALA A 36 -8.21 -5.17 2.65
N SER A 37 -7.66 -6.11 1.87
CA SER A 37 -8.32 -7.36 1.48
C SER A 37 -8.84 -8.19 2.65
N ILE A 38 -7.99 -8.41 3.68
CA ILE A 38 -8.33 -9.23 4.85
C ILE A 38 -9.43 -8.55 5.70
N PRO A 39 -9.29 -7.26 6.10
CA PRO A 39 -10.36 -6.54 6.79
C PRO A 39 -11.68 -6.52 6.03
N VAL A 40 -11.65 -6.26 4.72
CA VAL A 40 -12.87 -6.23 3.88
C VAL A 40 -13.55 -7.59 3.87
N ALA A 41 -12.80 -8.70 3.75
CA ALA A 41 -13.37 -10.04 3.83
C ALA A 41 -14.10 -10.29 5.16
N VAL A 42 -13.47 -9.95 6.29
CA VAL A 42 -14.09 -10.15 7.62
C VAL A 42 -15.31 -9.24 7.82
N LEU A 43 -15.22 -7.99 7.40
CA LEU A 43 -16.32 -7.03 7.49
C LEU A 43 -17.49 -7.45 6.62
N SER A 44 -17.23 -7.95 5.40
CA SER A 44 -18.28 -8.45 4.50
C SER A 44 -19.11 -9.56 5.17
N ILE A 45 -18.45 -10.59 5.70
CA ILE A 45 -19.14 -11.72 6.34
C ILE A 45 -19.90 -11.26 7.59
N THR A 46 -19.36 -10.29 8.34
CA THR A 46 -20.01 -9.75 9.54
C THR A 46 -21.24 -8.93 9.17
N LEU A 47 -21.11 -8.02 8.21
CA LEU A 47 -22.19 -7.14 7.76
C LEU A 47 -23.31 -7.96 7.13
N PHE A 48 -23.02 -8.93 6.27
CA PHE A 48 -24.04 -9.82 5.72
C PHE A 48 -24.74 -10.67 6.79
N ARG A 49 -24.02 -11.14 7.81
CA ARG A 49 -24.67 -11.83 8.96
C ARG A 49 -25.56 -10.90 9.75
N LEU A 50 -25.15 -9.66 9.95
CA LEU A 50 -25.94 -8.64 10.64
C LEU A 50 -27.21 -8.31 9.84
N PHE A 51 -27.09 -8.05 8.53
CA PHE A 51 -28.22 -7.80 7.64
C PHE A 51 -29.16 -9.00 7.55
N SER A 52 -28.63 -10.23 7.47
CA SER A 52 -29.42 -11.46 7.49
C SER A 52 -30.23 -11.62 8.79
N ARG A 53 -29.65 -11.26 9.95
CA ARG A 53 -30.36 -11.27 11.24
C ARG A 53 -31.40 -10.16 11.38
N LEU A 54 -31.09 -8.95 10.92
CA LEU A 54 -31.97 -7.78 11.08
C LEU A 54 -33.14 -7.78 10.11
N PHE A 55 -32.92 -8.21 8.85
CA PHE A 55 -33.90 -8.13 7.78
C PHE A 55 -34.44 -9.50 7.35
N GLY A 56 -34.06 -10.59 8.03
CA GLY A 56 -34.47 -11.96 7.68
C GLY A 56 -33.96 -12.44 6.32
N LEU A 57 -32.97 -11.74 5.74
CA LEU A 57 -32.42 -12.04 4.42
C LEU A 57 -31.55 -13.30 4.45
N ARG A 58 -31.39 -13.93 3.28
CA ARG A 58 -30.51 -15.09 3.09
C ARG A 58 -29.06 -14.74 3.48
N ARG A 59 -28.35 -15.68 4.10
CA ARG A 59 -26.91 -15.57 4.34
C ARG A 59 -26.15 -15.50 3.01
N ALA A 60 -25.27 -14.52 2.88
CA ALA A 60 -24.39 -14.42 1.72
C ALA A 60 -23.46 -15.64 1.65
N THR A 61 -23.25 -16.15 0.44
CA THR A 61 -22.35 -17.27 0.16
C THR A 61 -20.89 -16.85 0.20
N ILE A 62 -19.96 -17.80 0.25
CA ILE A 62 -18.53 -17.51 0.13
C ILE A 62 -18.19 -16.73 -1.15
N LEU A 63 -18.89 -17.03 -2.26
CA LEU A 63 -18.68 -16.39 -3.56
C LEU A 63 -19.12 -14.92 -3.56
N GLU A 64 -20.25 -14.60 -2.92
CA GLU A 64 -20.69 -13.21 -2.76
C GLU A 64 -19.74 -12.40 -1.88
N ASN A 65 -19.25 -12.98 -0.78
CA ASN A 65 -18.25 -12.32 0.07
C ASN A 65 -16.92 -12.12 -0.69
N ASN A 66 -16.54 -13.04 -1.57
CA ASN A 66 -15.38 -12.90 -2.44
C ASN A 66 -15.54 -11.71 -3.41
N ILE A 67 -16.74 -11.51 -3.98
CA ILE A 67 -17.03 -10.32 -4.80
C ILE A 67 -16.91 -9.02 -3.99
N VAL A 68 -17.41 -8.99 -2.75
CA VAL A 68 -17.24 -7.84 -1.85
C VAL A 68 -15.76 -7.56 -1.57
N GLN A 69 -14.99 -8.61 -1.26
CA GLN A 69 -13.55 -8.50 -1.01
C GLN A 69 -12.83 -7.93 -2.23
N THR A 70 -13.08 -8.48 -3.41
CA THR A 70 -12.42 -8.06 -4.65
C THR A 70 -12.79 -6.62 -5.01
N THR A 71 -14.07 -6.24 -4.85
CA THR A 71 -14.54 -4.87 -5.12
C THR A 71 -13.97 -3.88 -4.10
N GLY A 72 -13.92 -4.25 -2.82
CA GLY A 72 -13.38 -3.39 -1.77
C GLY A 72 -11.87 -3.19 -1.89
N SER A 73 -11.10 -4.24 -2.20
CA SER A 73 -9.65 -4.14 -2.40
C SER A 73 -9.27 -3.42 -3.71
N ALA A 74 -10.16 -3.39 -4.71
CA ALA A 74 -9.93 -2.58 -5.91
C ALA A 74 -9.81 -1.07 -5.58
N GLY A 75 -10.50 -0.59 -4.56
CA GLY A 75 -10.38 0.79 -4.06
C GLY A 75 -8.95 1.11 -3.57
N GLU A 76 -8.30 0.18 -2.88
CA GLU A 76 -6.90 0.32 -2.46
C GLU A 76 -5.95 0.41 -3.67
N SER A 77 -6.17 -0.43 -4.69
CA SER A 77 -5.32 -0.46 -5.89
C SER A 77 -5.34 0.86 -6.64
N ILE A 78 -6.54 1.46 -6.79
CA ILE A 78 -6.69 2.78 -7.40
C ILE A 78 -6.11 3.87 -6.50
N ALA A 79 -6.33 3.80 -5.18
CA ALA A 79 -5.79 4.76 -4.22
C ALA A 79 -4.26 4.84 -4.27
N PHE A 80 -3.56 3.71 -4.39
CA PHE A 80 -2.10 3.70 -4.60
C PHE A 80 -1.72 4.39 -5.92
N GLY A 81 -2.36 3.99 -7.02
CA GLY A 81 -2.08 4.55 -8.35
C GLY A 81 -2.26 6.08 -8.39
N VAL A 82 -3.36 6.58 -7.85
CA VAL A 82 -3.64 8.03 -7.76
C VAL A 82 -2.69 8.72 -6.78
N GLY A 83 -2.42 8.09 -5.63
CA GLY A 83 -1.56 8.64 -4.58
C GLY A 83 -0.11 8.87 -5.01
N VAL A 84 0.42 8.08 -5.94
CA VAL A 84 1.78 8.28 -6.48
C VAL A 84 1.81 9.15 -7.74
N THR A 85 0.77 9.11 -8.58
CA THR A 85 0.73 9.86 -9.84
C THR A 85 0.38 11.33 -9.65
N MET A 86 -0.56 11.65 -8.75
CA MET A 86 -1.02 13.02 -8.56
C MET A 86 0.07 13.96 -8.03
N PRO A 87 0.90 13.58 -7.03
CA PRO A 87 2.04 14.40 -6.63
C PRO A 87 3.02 14.65 -7.77
N ALA A 88 3.27 13.65 -8.63
CA ALA A 88 4.15 13.82 -9.79
C ALA A 88 3.57 14.83 -10.81
N VAL A 89 2.25 14.78 -11.06
CA VAL A 89 1.56 15.76 -11.91
C VAL A 89 1.66 17.17 -11.33
N ILE A 90 1.49 17.32 -10.01
CA ILE A 90 1.66 18.63 -9.34
C ILE A 90 3.09 19.16 -9.52
N LEU A 91 4.11 18.30 -9.35
CA LEU A 91 5.51 18.68 -9.53
C LEU A 91 5.83 19.12 -10.96
N LEU A 92 5.07 18.65 -11.96
CA LEU A 92 5.18 19.08 -13.36
C LEU A 92 4.48 20.43 -13.63
N GLY A 93 3.91 21.10 -12.62
CA GLY A 93 3.26 22.40 -12.72
C GLY A 93 1.77 22.35 -13.06
N PHE A 94 1.15 21.18 -12.95
CA PHE A 94 -0.28 20.99 -13.25
C PHE A 94 -1.13 21.09 -11.98
N ASP A 95 -2.20 21.89 -12.03
CA ASP A 95 -3.14 22.01 -10.90
C ASP A 95 -3.91 20.73 -10.58
N MET A 96 -4.27 20.58 -9.30
CA MET A 96 -5.08 19.45 -8.84
C MET A 96 -6.58 19.72 -9.04
N GLN A 97 -7.02 19.62 -10.29
CA GLN A 97 -8.44 19.74 -10.64
C GLN A 97 -9.18 18.42 -10.37
N PRO A 98 -10.35 18.42 -9.70
CA PRO A 98 -11.11 17.19 -9.42
C PRO A 98 -11.41 16.37 -10.67
N LEU A 99 -11.71 17.04 -11.79
CA LEU A 99 -11.95 16.39 -13.08
C LEU A 99 -10.70 15.66 -13.59
N ARG A 100 -9.51 16.23 -13.44
CA ARG A 100 -8.24 15.61 -13.85
C ARG A 100 -7.94 14.37 -13.02
N VAL A 101 -8.09 14.47 -11.70
CA VAL A 101 -7.93 13.34 -10.77
C VAL A 101 -8.90 12.21 -11.14
N MET A 102 -10.17 12.55 -11.39
CA MET A 102 -11.19 11.58 -11.77
C MET A 102 -10.86 10.90 -13.10
N VAL A 103 -10.47 11.66 -14.13
CA VAL A 103 -10.12 11.10 -15.45
C VAL A 103 -8.91 10.18 -15.34
N VAL A 104 -7.86 10.58 -14.61
CA VAL A 104 -6.68 9.73 -14.38
C VAL A 104 -7.05 8.46 -13.62
N ALA A 105 -7.87 8.56 -12.57
CA ALA A 105 -8.33 7.41 -11.79
C ALA A 105 -9.17 6.44 -12.62
N VAL A 106 -10.11 6.95 -13.43
CA VAL A 106 -10.98 6.13 -14.29
C VAL A 106 -10.18 5.47 -15.40
N LEU A 107 -9.36 6.23 -16.14
CA LEU A 107 -8.53 5.68 -17.21
C LEU A 107 -7.50 4.68 -16.67
N GLY A 108 -6.87 4.98 -15.54
CA GLY A 108 -5.96 4.07 -14.85
C GLY A 108 -6.65 2.79 -14.38
N GLY A 109 -7.88 2.90 -13.85
CA GLY A 109 -8.71 1.77 -13.48
C GLY A 109 -9.09 0.89 -14.67
N VAL A 110 -9.57 1.49 -15.77
CA VAL A 110 -9.91 0.77 -17.01
C VAL A 110 -8.69 0.08 -17.60
N LEU A 111 -7.54 0.77 -17.65
CA LEU A 111 -6.28 0.18 -18.11
C LEU A 111 -5.86 -0.99 -17.21
N GLY A 112 -6.00 -0.87 -15.89
CA GLY A 112 -5.73 -1.94 -14.94
C GLY A 112 -6.59 -3.18 -15.18
N ILE A 113 -7.89 -3.00 -15.41
CA ILE A 113 -8.83 -4.08 -15.75
C ILE A 113 -8.41 -4.76 -17.05
N LEU A 114 -8.07 -3.98 -18.09
CA LEU A 114 -7.64 -4.52 -19.38
C LEU A 114 -6.32 -5.30 -19.26
N MET A 115 -5.35 -4.78 -18.51
CA MET A 115 -4.06 -5.42 -18.28
C MET A 115 -4.16 -6.67 -17.38
N MET A 116 -5.23 -6.82 -16.60
CA MET A 116 -5.45 -8.02 -15.78
C MET A 116 -5.61 -9.28 -16.64
N ILE A 117 -6.17 -9.16 -17.84
CA ILE A 117 -6.42 -10.30 -18.74
C ILE A 117 -5.11 -11.03 -19.11
N PRO A 118 -4.08 -10.38 -19.69
CA PRO A 118 -2.82 -11.05 -20.00
C PRO A 118 -2.00 -11.40 -18.75
N LEU A 119 -2.01 -10.53 -17.73
CA LEU A 119 -1.22 -10.73 -16.51
C LEU A 119 -1.72 -11.91 -15.67
N ARG A 120 -3.03 -12.17 -15.67
CA ARG A 120 -3.61 -13.35 -14.99
C ARG A 120 -3.01 -14.65 -15.51
N ARG A 121 -2.86 -14.81 -16.83
CA ARG A 121 -2.19 -16.01 -17.37
C ARG A 121 -0.72 -16.06 -17.01
N ALA A 122 -0.04 -14.93 -17.06
CA ALA A 122 1.39 -14.82 -16.78
C ALA A 122 1.72 -15.24 -15.34
N PHE A 123 0.98 -14.70 -14.38
CA PHE A 123 1.27 -14.85 -12.98
C PHE A 123 0.47 -15.98 -12.34
N ILE A 124 -0.82 -16.16 -12.64
CA ILE A 124 -1.61 -17.20 -11.97
C ILE A 124 -1.43 -18.56 -12.63
N VAL A 125 -1.47 -18.62 -13.97
CA VAL A 125 -1.47 -19.90 -14.70
C VAL A 125 -0.05 -20.44 -14.90
N LYS A 126 0.85 -19.64 -15.49
CA LYS A 126 2.22 -20.09 -15.78
C LYS A 126 3.12 -20.22 -14.55
N GLN A 127 2.89 -19.39 -13.53
CA GLN A 127 3.67 -19.40 -12.28
C GLN A 127 2.92 -20.12 -11.14
N HIS A 128 1.92 -20.94 -11.48
CA HIS A 128 1.18 -21.73 -10.51
C HIS A 128 2.13 -22.64 -9.70
N GLY A 129 2.06 -22.57 -8.37
CA GLY A 129 2.92 -23.34 -7.47
C GLY A 129 4.33 -22.77 -7.24
N ILE A 130 4.76 -21.77 -8.02
CA ILE A 130 6.06 -21.09 -7.83
C ILE A 130 5.87 -19.84 -6.97
N LEU A 131 4.89 -19.00 -7.33
CA LEU A 131 4.57 -17.79 -6.59
C LEU A 131 3.68 -18.13 -5.40
N ARG A 132 4.11 -17.70 -4.20
CA ARG A 132 3.27 -17.74 -3.00
C ARG A 132 2.32 -16.55 -3.05
N TYR A 133 1.03 -16.79 -2.83
CA TYR A 133 -0.02 -15.76 -2.74
C TYR A 133 -0.49 -15.60 -1.29
N PRO A 134 0.39 -15.18 -0.35
CA PRO A 134 0.09 -15.22 1.08
C PRO A 134 -1.18 -14.44 1.45
N GLU A 135 -1.38 -13.26 0.86
CA GLU A 135 -2.55 -12.42 1.10
C GLU A 135 -3.83 -13.05 0.55
N GLY A 136 -3.80 -13.55 -0.69
CA GLY A 136 -4.94 -14.22 -1.32
C GLY A 136 -5.33 -15.51 -0.58
N THR A 137 -4.35 -16.30 -0.15
CA THR A 137 -4.57 -17.49 0.67
C THR A 137 -5.18 -17.12 2.03
N ALA A 138 -4.64 -16.11 2.72
CA ALA A 138 -5.20 -15.65 3.99
C ALA A 138 -6.65 -15.15 3.84
N CYS A 139 -6.97 -14.43 2.78
CA CYS A 139 -8.34 -14.00 2.51
C CYS A 139 -9.26 -15.18 2.24
N ALA A 140 -8.81 -16.18 1.47
CA ALA A 140 -9.58 -17.39 1.22
C ALA A 140 -9.85 -18.18 2.51
N ASP A 141 -8.83 -18.36 3.36
CA ASP A 141 -8.98 -19.04 4.66
C ASP A 141 -9.97 -18.31 5.56
N VAL A 142 -9.93 -16.98 5.60
CA VAL A 142 -10.90 -16.15 6.33
C VAL A 142 -12.31 -16.34 5.82
N LEU A 143 -12.50 -16.38 4.50
CA LEU A 143 -13.80 -16.59 3.88
C LEU A 143 -14.35 -18.00 4.16
N ILE A 144 -13.49 -19.04 4.09
CA ILE A 144 -13.83 -20.44 4.37
C ILE A 144 -14.23 -20.61 5.84
N VAL A 145 -13.39 -20.13 6.78
CA VAL A 145 -13.69 -20.19 8.22
C VAL A 145 -14.94 -19.37 8.54
N GLY A 146 -15.14 -18.26 7.83
CA GLY A 146 -16.33 -17.42 7.94
C GLY A 146 -17.62 -18.14 7.55
N GLU A 147 -17.60 -18.93 6.48
CA GLU A 147 -18.74 -19.73 6.01
C GLU A 147 -19.07 -20.88 6.96
N GLN A 148 -18.06 -21.52 7.57
CA GLN A 148 -18.22 -22.56 8.59
C GLN A 148 -18.74 -22.02 9.94
N GLY A 149 -19.02 -20.71 10.04
CA GLY A 149 -19.52 -20.07 11.27
C GLY A 149 -18.45 -19.75 12.30
N GLY A 150 -17.18 -20.10 12.03
CA GLY A 150 -16.03 -19.92 12.93
C GLY A 150 -15.42 -18.52 12.93
N ALA A 151 -16.10 -17.52 12.36
CA ALA A 151 -15.45 -16.25 12.08
C ALA A 151 -14.89 -15.55 13.33
N THR A 152 -13.58 -15.31 13.27
CA THR A 152 -12.72 -14.43 14.06
C THR A 152 -13.13 -12.95 14.00
N ALA A 153 -14.40 -12.63 13.74
CA ALA A 153 -14.91 -11.25 13.74
C ALA A 153 -14.54 -10.56 15.07
N LYS A 154 -14.65 -11.28 16.19
CA LYS A 154 -14.26 -10.76 17.51
C LYS A 154 -12.82 -10.24 17.52
N THR A 155 -11.84 -10.97 16.98
CA THR A 155 -10.44 -10.53 17.01
C THR A 155 -10.19 -9.31 16.12
N VAL A 156 -10.85 -9.26 14.95
CA VAL A 156 -10.75 -8.10 14.04
C VAL A 156 -11.39 -6.86 14.64
N PHE A 157 -12.59 -6.96 15.20
CA PHE A 157 -13.24 -5.83 15.88
C PHE A 157 -12.51 -5.40 17.15
N THR A 158 -11.95 -6.32 17.93
CA THR A 158 -11.09 -5.95 19.08
C THR A 158 -9.81 -5.26 18.60
N GLY A 159 -9.23 -5.71 17.49
CA GLY A 159 -8.07 -5.05 16.88
C GLY A 159 -8.39 -3.62 16.43
N PHE A 160 -9.51 -3.43 15.73
CA PHE A 160 -10.01 -2.10 15.36
C PHE A 160 -10.25 -1.21 16.59
N GLY A 161 -10.86 -1.75 17.65
CA GLY A 161 -11.10 -1.00 18.88
C GLY A 161 -9.81 -0.57 19.58
N ILE A 162 -8.84 -1.48 19.73
CA ILE A 162 -7.53 -1.17 20.33
C ILE A 162 -6.79 -0.13 19.49
N ALA A 163 -6.75 -0.31 18.17
CA ALA A 163 -6.11 0.63 17.25
C ALA A 163 -6.78 2.02 17.31
N PHE A 164 -8.11 2.07 17.37
CA PHE A 164 -8.86 3.32 17.50
C PHE A 164 -8.55 4.03 18.82
N VAL A 165 -8.59 3.31 19.95
CA VAL A 165 -8.25 3.88 21.26
C VAL A 165 -6.81 4.38 21.27
N TYR A 166 -5.86 3.59 20.80
CA TYR A 166 -4.46 4.01 20.72
C TYR A 166 -4.30 5.28 19.88
N GLN A 167 -4.89 5.32 18.68
CA GLN A 167 -4.78 6.46 17.79
C GLN A 167 -5.48 7.70 18.35
N PHE A 168 -6.61 7.52 19.06
CA PHE A 168 -7.33 8.59 19.72
C PHE A 168 -6.52 9.19 20.88
N LEU A 169 -5.89 8.36 21.72
CA LEU A 169 -5.00 8.81 22.80
C LEU A 169 -3.77 9.55 22.23
N MET A 170 -3.20 9.03 21.15
CA MET A 170 -1.98 9.57 20.56
C MET A 170 -2.20 10.84 19.73
N LEU A 171 -3.14 10.85 18.78
CA LEU A 171 -3.40 12.01 17.92
C LEU A 171 -4.42 12.98 18.52
N GLY A 172 -5.49 12.45 19.12
CA GLY A 172 -6.59 13.24 19.66
C GLY A 172 -6.20 13.92 20.97
N LEU A 173 -5.73 13.14 21.95
CA LEU A 173 -5.34 13.65 23.27
C LEU A 173 -3.86 14.03 23.39
N LYS A 174 -3.04 13.72 22.37
CA LYS A 174 -1.59 14.04 22.33
C LYS A 174 -0.82 13.54 23.56
N PHE A 175 -1.21 12.38 24.08
CA PHE A 175 -0.67 11.83 25.33
C PHE A 175 0.83 11.44 25.20
N TRP A 176 1.28 11.08 23.99
CA TRP A 176 2.70 10.90 23.64
C TRP A 176 2.99 11.37 22.22
N LYS A 177 4.27 11.60 21.90
CA LYS A 177 4.71 12.02 20.57
C LYS A 177 4.68 10.84 19.57
N GLU A 178 4.27 11.13 18.34
CA GLU A 178 4.26 10.16 17.24
C GLU A 178 5.67 9.71 16.84
N THR A 179 6.61 10.65 16.85
CA THR A 179 8.01 10.45 16.47
C THR A 179 8.94 10.92 17.59
N PRO A 180 9.06 10.16 18.70
CA PRO A 180 10.12 10.41 19.67
C PRO A 180 11.48 10.26 18.97
N ALA A 181 12.24 11.36 18.99
CA ALA A 181 13.56 11.40 18.39
C ALA A 181 14.51 12.13 19.34
N ARG A 182 15.68 11.54 19.57
CA ARG A 182 16.72 12.09 20.45
C ARG A 182 18.06 12.02 19.73
N ALA A 183 18.73 13.15 19.57
CA ALA A 183 20.06 13.17 18.99
C ALA A 183 21.05 12.43 19.91
N ILE A 184 21.96 11.64 19.35
CA ILE A 184 23.01 10.98 20.12
C ILE A 184 24.10 12.00 20.41
N ALA A 185 24.40 12.22 21.70
CA ALA A 185 25.53 13.04 22.10
C ALA A 185 26.83 12.36 21.66
N GLY A 186 27.65 13.08 20.87
CA GLY A 186 28.95 12.59 20.37
C GLY A 186 28.98 12.15 18.91
N PHE A 187 27.82 12.01 18.24
CA PHE A 187 27.75 11.64 16.81
C PHE A 187 26.93 12.69 16.03
N ARG A 188 27.61 13.73 15.52
CA ARG A 188 26.98 14.78 14.70
C ARG A 188 26.32 14.14 13.47
N GLY A 189 25.00 14.26 13.36
CA GLY A 189 24.23 13.69 12.25
C GLY A 189 23.40 12.44 12.59
N ALA A 190 23.73 11.71 13.66
CA ALA A 190 22.96 10.50 14.01
C ALA A 190 21.82 10.83 14.99
N MET A 191 20.59 10.65 14.53
CA MET A 191 19.38 10.85 15.32
C MET A 191 18.51 9.59 15.27
N PRO A 192 18.58 8.70 16.28
CA PRO A 192 17.60 7.63 16.42
C PRO A 192 16.23 8.27 16.64
N ALA A 193 15.37 8.06 15.66
CA ALA A 193 13.96 8.39 15.69
C ALA A 193 13.19 7.09 15.50
N ILE A 194 12.17 6.88 16.32
CA ILE A 194 11.24 5.76 16.16
C ILE A 194 9.88 6.39 15.88
N GLU A 195 9.23 5.98 14.80
CA GLU A 195 7.85 6.34 14.54
C GLU A 195 6.95 5.29 15.20
N VAL A 196 6.28 5.66 16.30
CA VAL A 196 5.45 4.75 17.09
C VAL A 196 4.03 4.76 16.55
N ASN A 197 3.90 4.32 15.30
CA ASN A 197 2.63 4.29 14.59
C ASN A 197 2.09 2.84 14.50
N PRO A 198 0.91 2.55 15.07
CA PRO A 198 0.35 1.21 15.11
C PRO A 198 0.00 0.69 13.71
N THR A 199 -0.26 1.59 12.74
CA THR A 199 -0.49 1.16 11.36
C THR A 199 0.78 0.55 10.78
N LEU A 200 1.95 1.16 11.00
CA LEU A 200 3.25 0.65 10.54
C LEU A 200 3.63 -0.68 11.21
N LEU A 201 3.26 -0.85 12.48
CA LEU A 201 3.41 -2.13 13.16
C LEU A 201 2.57 -3.22 12.46
N GLY A 202 1.32 -2.90 12.11
CA GLY A 202 0.43 -3.79 11.34
C GLY A 202 0.99 -4.11 9.95
N VAL A 203 1.49 -3.11 9.22
CA VAL A 203 2.16 -3.31 7.93
C VAL A 203 3.33 -4.27 8.06
N GLY A 204 4.21 -4.04 9.04
CA GLY A 204 5.38 -4.88 9.29
C GLY A 204 5.02 -6.33 9.60
N TYR A 205 3.93 -6.55 10.32
CA TYR A 205 3.43 -7.91 10.61
C TYR A 205 2.94 -8.63 9.33
N ILE A 206 2.26 -7.92 8.43
CA ILE A 206 1.73 -8.49 7.17
C ILE A 206 2.86 -8.81 6.18
N ILE A 207 3.78 -7.87 5.97
CA ILE A 207 4.87 -8.04 4.98
C ILE A 207 5.95 -9.00 5.52
N GLY A 208 6.05 -9.12 6.85
CA GLY A 208 6.89 -10.10 7.54
C GLY A 208 8.27 -9.58 7.92
N THR A 209 8.92 -10.31 8.83
CA THR A 209 10.19 -9.92 9.46
C THR A 209 11.31 -9.69 8.47
N ARG A 210 11.39 -10.48 7.39
CA ARG A 210 12.43 -10.33 6.38
C ARG A 210 12.40 -8.96 5.72
N VAL A 211 11.23 -8.50 5.27
CA VAL A 211 11.12 -7.20 4.60
C VAL A 211 11.23 -6.07 5.62
N ALA A 212 10.66 -6.23 6.81
CA ALA A 212 10.84 -5.28 7.90
C ALA A 212 12.33 -5.06 8.25
N CYS A 213 13.12 -6.12 8.31
CA CYS A 213 14.57 -6.02 8.54
C CYS A 213 15.31 -5.33 7.39
N ILE A 214 14.91 -5.56 6.13
CA ILE A 214 15.49 -4.86 4.98
C ILE A 214 15.19 -3.36 5.05
N MET A 215 13.95 -3.00 5.40
CA MET A 215 13.56 -1.60 5.59
C MET A 215 14.32 -0.95 6.76
N LEU A 216 14.47 -1.67 7.87
CA LEU A 216 15.27 -1.22 9.01
C LEU A 216 16.73 -1.02 8.60
N ALA A 217 17.31 -1.94 7.82
CA ALA A 217 18.67 -1.78 7.31
C ALA A 217 18.81 -0.54 6.41
N GLY A 218 17.81 -0.24 5.58
CA GLY A 218 17.78 1.00 4.78
C GLY A 218 17.68 2.26 5.64
N ALA A 219 16.88 2.23 6.71
CA ALA A 219 16.79 3.34 7.68
C ALA A 219 18.12 3.53 8.43
N LEU A 220 18.76 2.44 8.87
CA LEU A 220 20.07 2.48 9.52
C LEU A 220 21.14 3.01 8.57
N LEU A 221 21.20 2.52 7.33
CA LEU A 221 22.11 3.03 6.30
C LEU A 221 21.91 4.55 6.09
N SER A 222 20.65 5.00 6.02
CA SER A 222 20.34 6.41 5.82
C SER A 222 20.81 7.27 6.99
N TYR A 223 20.40 6.95 8.22
CA TYR A 223 20.64 7.81 9.39
C TYR A 223 22.01 7.64 10.05
N PHE A 224 22.63 6.46 9.96
CA PHE A 224 23.92 6.18 10.61
C PHE A 224 25.11 6.17 9.65
N VAL A 225 24.88 6.10 8.33
CA VAL A 225 25.96 6.12 7.33
C VAL A 225 25.85 7.34 6.44
N LEU A 226 24.72 7.53 5.75
CA LEU A 226 24.59 8.63 4.78
C LEU A 226 24.52 10.01 5.45
N VAL A 227 23.72 10.21 6.50
CA VAL A 227 23.69 11.52 7.19
C VAL A 227 25.07 11.89 7.73
N PRO A 228 25.76 11.04 8.52
CA PRO A 228 27.08 11.40 9.05
C PRO A 228 28.12 11.60 7.94
N ALA A 229 28.07 10.82 6.85
CA ALA A 229 28.95 11.04 5.71
C ALA A 229 28.72 12.41 5.05
N ILE A 230 27.46 12.80 4.84
CA ILE A 230 27.12 14.13 4.29
C ILE A 230 27.60 15.24 5.23
N CYS A 231 27.39 15.10 6.54
CA CYS A 231 27.93 16.05 7.52
C CYS A 231 29.46 16.13 7.43
N PHE A 232 30.15 14.99 7.43
CA PHE A 232 31.61 14.92 7.44
C PHE A 232 32.25 15.57 6.20
N PHE A 233 31.74 15.26 5.00
CA PHE A 233 32.25 15.85 3.77
C PHE A 233 31.74 17.28 3.53
N GLY A 234 30.59 17.64 4.10
CA GLY A 234 29.93 18.93 3.89
C GLY A 234 30.31 20.03 4.88
N ASP A 235 30.92 19.69 6.03
CA ASP A 235 31.21 20.66 7.11
C ASP A 235 32.14 21.80 6.63
N GLY A 236 33.11 21.46 5.78
CA GLY A 236 34.11 22.40 5.25
C GLY A 236 33.62 23.29 4.10
N LEU A 237 32.39 23.10 3.61
CA LEU A 237 31.85 23.89 2.51
C LEU A 237 31.35 25.24 3.00
N ASN A 238 31.69 26.30 2.28
CA ASN A 238 31.27 27.68 2.58
C ASN A 238 30.09 28.14 1.72
N GLU A 239 29.63 27.29 0.80
CA GLU A 239 28.46 27.53 -0.04
C GLU A 239 27.43 26.40 0.14
N PRO A 240 26.12 26.72 0.16
CA PRO A 240 25.08 25.70 0.18
C PRO A 240 25.09 24.84 -1.08
N ILE A 241 24.96 23.52 -0.94
CA ILE A 241 24.76 22.62 -2.07
C ILE A 241 23.26 22.52 -2.39
N PRO A 242 22.81 22.89 -3.60
CA PRO A 242 21.41 22.70 -4.01
C PRO A 242 20.96 21.24 -3.84
N PRO A 243 19.71 20.98 -3.39
CA PRO A 243 18.59 21.91 -3.27
C PRO A 243 18.52 22.67 -1.92
N ALA A 244 19.45 22.42 -0.99
CA ALA A 244 19.44 23.13 0.28
C ALA A 244 19.90 24.58 0.12
N THR A 245 19.30 25.48 0.89
CA THR A 245 19.68 26.91 0.95
C THR A 245 20.54 27.24 2.18
N LYS A 246 20.67 26.30 3.12
CA LYS A 246 21.52 26.40 4.31
C LYS A 246 22.83 25.63 4.13
N LEU A 247 23.87 26.08 4.81
CA LEU A 247 25.12 25.32 4.89
C LEU A 247 24.89 24.01 5.65
N ILE A 248 25.53 22.93 5.20
CA ILE A 248 25.38 21.59 5.78
C ILE A 248 25.73 21.58 7.28
N ARG A 249 26.72 22.40 7.69
CA ARG A 249 27.14 22.56 9.09
C ARG A 249 26.03 23.08 10.03
N ASP A 250 25.08 23.83 9.50
CA ASP A 250 23.97 24.44 10.24
C ASP A 250 22.66 23.66 10.10
N MET A 251 22.67 22.57 9.33
CA MET A 251 21.49 21.74 9.12
C MET A 251 21.34 20.68 10.22
N SER A 252 20.10 20.51 10.68
CA SER A 252 19.73 19.35 11.50
C SER A 252 19.75 18.05 10.68
N PRO A 253 19.92 16.88 11.33
CA PRO A 253 19.83 15.58 10.64
C PRO A 253 18.54 15.39 9.83
N ALA A 254 17.43 15.93 10.31
CA ALA A 254 16.14 15.87 9.63
C ALA A 254 16.10 16.75 8.35
N GLU A 255 16.75 17.91 8.37
CA GLU A 255 16.90 18.77 7.19
C GLU A 255 17.81 18.12 6.15
N ILE A 256 18.94 17.53 6.56
CA ILE A 256 19.85 16.79 5.65
C ILE A 256 19.13 15.62 4.99
N ARG A 257 18.33 14.86 5.77
CA ARG A 257 17.52 13.78 5.22
C ARG A 257 16.55 14.28 4.16
N THR A 258 15.86 15.38 4.44
CA THR A 258 14.83 15.92 3.54
C THR A 258 15.44 16.52 2.27
N ALA A 259 16.57 17.22 2.39
CA ALA A 259 17.22 17.90 1.27
C ALA A 259 18.04 16.96 0.37
N TYR A 260 18.62 15.89 0.92
CA TYR A 260 19.56 15.04 0.16
C TYR A 260 19.15 13.56 0.14
N ILE A 261 18.88 12.97 1.31
CA ILE A 261 18.64 11.51 1.38
C ILE A 261 17.34 11.12 0.69
N LEU A 262 16.28 11.94 0.75
CA LEU A 262 15.04 11.66 0.02
C LEU A 262 15.28 11.54 -1.49
N TYR A 263 16.17 12.34 -2.08
CA TYR A 263 16.51 12.26 -3.50
C TYR A 263 17.36 11.04 -3.82
N ILE A 264 18.33 10.69 -2.97
CA ILE A 264 19.11 9.46 -3.09
C ILE A 264 18.18 8.24 -3.03
N GLY A 265 17.25 8.23 -2.07
CA GLY A 265 16.23 7.20 -1.92
C GLY A 265 15.29 7.12 -3.13
N ALA A 266 14.82 8.25 -3.64
CA ALA A 266 14.00 8.32 -4.85
C ALA A 266 14.75 7.72 -6.06
N GLY A 267 16.04 8.03 -6.21
CA GLY A 267 16.92 7.43 -7.21
C GLY A 267 17.02 5.91 -7.06
N ALA A 268 17.26 5.41 -5.84
CA ALA A 268 17.33 3.98 -5.57
C ALA A 268 16.01 3.24 -5.90
N VAL A 269 14.87 3.84 -5.55
CA VAL A 269 13.54 3.32 -5.89
C VAL A 269 13.33 3.30 -7.41
N ALA A 270 13.70 4.39 -8.11
CA ALA A 270 13.60 4.47 -9.57
C ALA A 270 14.47 3.39 -10.25
N THR A 271 15.72 3.24 -9.82
CA THR A 271 16.63 2.19 -10.33
C THR A 271 16.07 0.81 -10.07
N GLY A 272 15.57 0.53 -8.86
CA GLY A 272 14.93 -0.74 -8.52
C GLY A 272 13.72 -1.03 -9.40
N GLY A 273 12.88 -0.03 -9.66
CA GLY A 273 11.73 -0.12 -10.56
C GLY A 273 12.13 -0.45 -12.00
N ILE A 274 13.16 0.22 -12.53
CA ILE A 274 13.69 -0.02 -13.87
C ILE A 274 14.28 -1.44 -13.98
N ILE A 275 15.10 -1.86 -13.01
CA ILE A 275 15.67 -3.22 -12.99
C ILE A 275 14.56 -4.27 -12.95
N ASN A 276 13.53 -4.06 -12.12
CA ASN A 276 12.41 -4.98 -12.02
C ASN A 276 11.60 -5.04 -13.32
N LEU A 277 11.39 -3.89 -13.98
CA LEU A 277 10.74 -3.83 -15.29
C LEU A 277 11.51 -4.63 -16.33
N PHE A 278 12.84 -4.47 -16.40
CA PHE A 278 13.67 -5.26 -17.32
C PHE A 278 13.60 -6.76 -17.03
N ARG A 279 13.60 -7.17 -15.75
CA ARG A 279 13.44 -8.58 -15.36
C ARG A 279 12.05 -9.14 -15.70
N ALA A 280 11.01 -8.32 -15.59
CA ALA A 280 9.64 -8.71 -15.89
C ALA A 280 9.30 -8.65 -17.39
N MET A 281 10.06 -7.89 -18.18
CA MET A 281 9.80 -7.65 -19.60
C MET A 281 9.63 -8.93 -20.43
N PRO A 282 10.47 -9.99 -20.30
CA PRO A 282 10.27 -11.23 -21.04
C PRO A 282 8.93 -11.89 -20.72
N LEU A 283 8.52 -11.86 -19.45
CA LEU A 283 7.26 -12.44 -19.00
C LEU A 283 6.07 -11.63 -19.53
N ILE A 284 6.14 -10.30 -19.48
CA ILE A 284 5.11 -9.40 -20.04
C ILE A 284 4.95 -9.63 -21.54
N VAL A 285 6.05 -9.60 -22.31
CA VAL A 285 6.03 -9.81 -23.76
C VAL A 285 5.48 -11.19 -24.11
N SER A 286 5.92 -12.25 -23.42
CA SER A 286 5.40 -13.60 -23.64
C SER A 286 3.90 -13.72 -23.36
N SER A 287 3.38 -12.91 -22.44
CA SER A 287 1.98 -12.95 -22.02
C SER A 287 1.08 -12.17 -22.97
N ILE A 288 1.56 -11.03 -23.49
CA ILE A 288 0.91 -10.29 -24.58
C ILE A 288 0.88 -11.14 -25.85
N ALA A 289 2.00 -11.77 -26.21
CA ALA A 289 2.08 -12.63 -27.39
C ALA A 289 1.11 -13.82 -27.33
N VAL A 290 0.98 -14.46 -26.17
CA VAL A 290 -0.01 -15.52 -25.94
C VAL A 290 -1.44 -14.96 -25.97
N GLY A 291 -1.70 -13.83 -25.33
CA GLY A 291 -3.02 -13.20 -25.35
C GLY A 291 -3.50 -12.86 -26.76
N LEU A 292 -2.62 -12.30 -27.60
CA LEU A 292 -2.93 -11.99 -29.00
C LEU A 292 -3.17 -13.25 -29.85
N ARG A 293 -2.44 -14.33 -29.59
CA ARG A 293 -2.64 -15.62 -30.28
C ARG A 293 -4.00 -16.23 -29.93
N ASP A 294 -4.40 -16.19 -28.67
CA ASP A 294 -5.69 -16.70 -28.21
C ASP A 294 -6.87 -15.89 -28.75
N VAL A 295 -6.76 -14.56 -28.80
CA VAL A 295 -7.78 -13.70 -29.41
C VAL A 295 -7.93 -14.01 -30.91
N ARG A 296 -6.81 -14.21 -31.62
CA ARG A 296 -6.82 -14.62 -33.04
C ARG A 296 -7.42 -16.01 -33.26
N ALA A 297 -7.13 -16.97 -32.38
CA ALA A 297 -7.70 -18.32 -32.46
C ALA A 297 -9.22 -18.32 -32.21
N THR A 298 -9.70 -17.46 -31.31
CA THR A 298 -11.13 -17.32 -31.00
C THR A 298 -11.89 -16.57 -32.10
N ALA A 299 -11.24 -15.66 -32.84
CA ALA A 299 -11.83 -14.95 -33.97
C ALA A 299 -11.85 -15.77 -35.27
N ALA A 300 -11.16 -16.91 -35.32
CA ALA A 300 -11.03 -17.78 -36.49
C ALA A 300 -11.88 -19.06 -36.40
N GLY A 301 -12.67 -19.23 -35.33
CA GLY A 301 -13.65 -20.32 -35.15
C GLY A 301 -15.05 -19.76 -34.92
#